data_AF-A0A3N2KHP3-F1
#
_entry.id   AF-A0A3N2KHP3-F1
#
_cell.length_a   1.000
_cell.length_b   1.000
_cell.length_c   1.000
_cell.angle_alpha   90.00
_cell.angle_beta   90.00
_cell.angle_gamma   90.00
#
_symmetry.space_group_name_H-M   'P 1'
#
loop_
_entity.id
_entity.type
_entity.pdbx_description
1 polymer ?
#
loop_
_entity_poly.entity_id
_entity_poly.type
_entity_poly.pdbx_seq_one_letter_code
_entity_poly.pdbx_strand_id
1 'polypeptide(L)'
;MRCPVCNGVGMVDNPRFYNRPCWDAWESGIPTRIRCRHCGGYGFIIGEISDIIPALQTAVDEHRGLTAKETKQILTTLLKENKS
;
A
#
# COMPACT_ATOMS: atom_id res chain seq x y z
N MET A 1 4.80 1.51 -8.71
CA MET A 1 3.42 1.65 -9.25
C MET A 1 2.32 1.76 -8.18
N ARG A 2 1.15 2.35 -8.49
CA ARG A 2 -0.06 2.26 -7.62
C ARG A 2 -0.47 0.80 -7.49
N CYS A 3 -0.82 0.38 -6.28
CA CYS A 3 -1.29 -0.98 -6.03
C CYS A 3 -2.61 -1.21 -6.78
N PRO A 4 -2.70 -2.20 -7.68
CA PRO A 4 -3.92 -2.43 -8.47
C PRO A 4 -5.10 -2.91 -7.63
N VAL A 5 -4.83 -3.46 -6.44
CA VAL A 5 -5.85 -4.01 -5.54
C VAL A 5 -6.52 -2.94 -4.68
N CYS A 6 -5.80 -1.87 -4.33
CA CYS A 6 -6.35 -0.78 -3.50
C CYS A 6 -6.27 0.60 -4.18
N ASN A 7 -5.88 0.65 -5.45
CA ASN A 7 -5.79 1.86 -6.27
C ASN A 7 -5.05 3.04 -5.62
N GLY A 8 -3.98 2.78 -4.85
CA GLY A 8 -3.26 3.85 -4.14
C GLY A 8 -3.72 4.12 -2.71
N VAL A 9 -4.88 3.59 -2.29
CA VAL A 9 -5.50 3.93 -1.00
C VAL A 9 -4.84 3.22 0.18
N GLY A 10 -4.23 2.05 -0.05
CA GLY A 10 -3.62 1.22 1.00
C GLY A 10 -4.62 0.45 1.85
N MET A 11 -5.91 0.70 1.69
CA MET A 11 -7.00 0.02 2.38
C MET A 11 -7.93 -0.64 1.36
N VAL A 12 -8.51 -1.77 1.73
CA VAL A 12 -9.56 -2.46 0.98
C VAL A 12 -10.76 -2.66 1.88
N ASP A 13 -11.93 -2.80 1.27
CA ASP A 13 -13.14 -3.12 2.02
C ASP A 13 -13.00 -4.46 2.74
N ASN A 14 -13.48 -4.52 3.98
CA ASN A 14 -13.42 -5.72 4.79
C ASN A 14 -14.62 -6.63 4.45
N PRO A 15 -14.41 -7.80 3.80
CA PRO A 15 -15.52 -8.68 3.45
C PRO A 15 -16.30 -9.15 4.68
N ARG A 16 -15.64 -9.24 5.85
CA ARG A 16 -16.28 -9.66 7.09
C ARG A 16 -17.28 -8.65 7.62
N PHE A 17 -17.11 -7.36 7.30
CA PHE A 17 -18.06 -6.32 7.68
C PHE A 17 -19.34 -6.43 6.84
N TYR A 18 -19.19 -6.61 5.52
CA TYR A 18 -20.32 -6.62 4.58
C TYR A 18 -21.06 -7.96 4.49
N ASN A 19 -20.48 -9.05 5.02
CA ASN A 19 -21.13 -10.35 5.10
C ASN A 19 -22.08 -10.50 6.31
N ARG A 20 -22.32 -9.43 7.06
CA ARG A 20 -23.15 -9.41 8.27
C ARG A 20 -24.04 -8.17 8.30
N PRO A 21 -25.15 -8.20 9.06
CA PRO A 21 -25.89 -6.99 9.37
C PRO A 21 -24.98 -5.93 10.00
N CYS A 22 -25.17 -4.66 9.63
CA CYS A 22 -24.30 -3.57 10.05
C CYS A 22 -24.20 -3.40 11.59
N TRP A 23 -25.28 -3.70 12.32
CA TRP A 23 -25.29 -3.67 13.79
C TRP A 23 -24.37 -4.72 14.41
N ASP A 24 -24.33 -5.94 13.86
CA ASP A 24 -23.57 -7.08 14.41
C ASP A 24 -22.08 -6.89 14.12
N ALA A 25 -21.76 -6.36 12.94
CA ALA A 25 -20.40 -6.00 12.58
C ALA A 25 -19.87 -4.86 13.47
N TRP A 26 -20.72 -3.89 13.83
CA TRP A 26 -20.38 -2.80 14.73
C TRP A 26 -20.14 -3.29 16.17
N GLU A 27 -21.08 -4.06 16.74
CA GLU A 27 -20.95 -4.62 18.09
C GLU A 27 -19.75 -5.59 18.22
N SER A 28 -19.44 -6.33 17.15
CA SER A 28 -18.28 -7.21 17.09
C SER A 28 -16.94 -6.50 16.86
N GLY A 29 -16.94 -5.17 16.72
CA GLY A 29 -15.73 -4.38 16.47
C GLY A 29 -15.05 -4.68 15.13
N ILE A 30 -15.79 -5.15 14.14
CA ILE A 30 -15.25 -5.45 12.82
C ILE A 30 -15.11 -4.13 12.05
N PRO A 31 -13.90 -3.74 11.60
CA PRO A 31 -13.72 -2.50 10.86
C PRO A 31 -14.27 -2.63 9.43
N THR A 32 -14.82 -1.53 8.90
CA THR A 32 -15.33 -1.43 7.52
C THR A 32 -14.25 -1.61 6.47
N ARG A 33 -13.04 -1.11 6.74
CA ARG A 33 -11.86 -1.22 5.87
C ARG A 33 -10.69 -1.89 6.60
N ILE A 34 -9.96 -2.72 5.87
CA ILE A 34 -8.74 -3.39 6.34
C ILE A 34 -7.55 -3.01 5.46
N ARG A 35 -6.33 -3.17 5.99
CA ARG A 35 -5.12 -2.91 5.21
C ARG A 35 -5.08 -3.84 4.00
N CYS A 36 -4.79 -3.27 2.84
CA CYS A 36 -4.56 -4.04 1.62
C CYS A 36 -3.35 -4.96 1.83
N ARG A 37 -3.57 -6.28 1.85
CA ARG A 37 -2.48 -7.25 2.03
C ARG A 37 -1.48 -7.23 0.88
N HIS A 38 -1.97 -6.98 -0.33
CA HIS A 38 -1.16 -7.00 -1.55
C HIS A 38 -0.05 -5.93 -1.52
N CYS A 39 -0.38 -4.72 -1.07
CA CYS A 39 0.62 -3.68 -0.83
C CYS A 39 0.92 -3.46 0.65
N GLY A 40 0.66 -4.42 1.55
CA GLY A 40 0.92 -4.27 2.99
C GLY A 40 0.32 -3.04 3.71
N GLY A 41 -0.70 -2.41 3.14
CA GLY A 41 -1.26 -1.15 3.63
C GLY A 41 -0.68 0.14 3.02
N TYR A 42 0.25 0.04 2.06
CA TYR A 42 1.03 1.16 1.57
C TYR A 42 0.40 1.95 0.42
N GLY A 43 -0.59 1.39 -0.29
CA GLY A 43 -1.17 2.02 -1.48
C GLY A 43 -0.34 1.86 -2.75
N PHE A 44 0.97 1.67 -2.61
CA PHE A 44 1.93 1.56 -3.70
C PHE A 44 2.83 0.35 -3.51
N ILE A 45 3.37 -0.17 -4.62
CA ILE A 45 4.32 -1.27 -4.65
C ILE A 45 5.51 -0.81 -5.50
N ILE A 46 6.72 -0.83 -4.92
CA ILE A 46 7.98 -0.67 -5.64
C ILE A 46 8.59 -2.07 -5.73
N GLY A 47 8.20 -2.80 -6.77
CA GLY A 47 8.54 -4.22 -6.93
C GLY A 47 9.86 -4.42 -7.68
N GLU A 48 10.16 -3.51 -8.62
CA GLU A 48 11.35 -3.58 -9.48
C GLU A 48 12.09 -2.24 -9.52
N ILE A 49 13.34 -2.26 -9.97
CA ILE A 49 14.17 -1.04 -10.11
C ILE A 49 13.49 0.00 -11.00
N SER A 50 12.79 -0.45 -12.04
CA SER A 50 12.05 0.40 -12.99
C SER A 50 10.95 1.22 -12.31
N ASP A 51 10.43 0.78 -11.17
CA ASP A 51 9.39 1.48 -10.38
C ASP A 51 9.94 2.62 -9.51
N ILE A 52 11.26 2.69 -9.28
CA ILE A 52 11.85 3.64 -8.33
C ILE A 52 11.73 5.08 -8.86
N ILE A 53 12.12 5.33 -10.11
CA ILE A 53 12.06 6.68 -10.72
C ILE A 53 10.62 7.21 -10.76
N PRO A 54 9.61 6.45 -11.23
CA PRO A 54 8.21 6.89 -11.18
C PRO A 54 7.70 7.17 -9.76
N ALA A 55 8.11 6.38 -8.78
CA ALA A 55 7.74 6.60 -7.38
C ALA A 55 8.34 7.91 -6.82
N LEU A 56 9.60 8.19 -7.14
CA LEU A 56 10.27 9.44 -6.79
C LEU A 56 9.59 10.64 -7.47
N GLN A 57 9.27 10.53 -8.76
CA GLN A 57 8.58 11.57 -9.51
C GLN A 57 7.22 11.90 -8.89
N THR A 58 6.45 10.86 -8.52
CA THR A 58 5.14 11.04 -7.85
C THR A 58 5.27 11.77 -6.52
N ALA A 59 6.30 11.46 -5.73
CA ALA A 59 6.53 12.15 -4.46
C ALA A 59 6.84 13.64 -4.68
N VAL A 60 7.63 13.98 -5.70
CA VAL A 60 7.92 15.35 -6.09
C VAL A 60 6.66 16.08 -6.58
N ASP A 61 5.87 15.44 -7.44
CA ASP A 61 4.64 16.02 -8.01
C ASP A 61 3.56 16.26 -6.94
N GLU A 62 3.48 15.39 -5.93
CA GLU A 62 2.59 15.53 -4.77
C GLU A 62 3.15 16.50 -3.71
N HIS A 63 4.30 17.11 -3.96
CA HIS A 63 5.03 17.96 -3.01
C HIS A 63 5.23 17.31 -1.63
N ARG A 64 5.34 15.98 -1.59
CA ARG A 64 5.57 15.23 -0.36
C ARG A 64 6.97 14.65 -0.34
N GLY A 65 7.62 14.74 0.82
CA GLY A 65 8.86 14.02 1.05
C GLY A 65 8.65 12.50 0.95
N LEU A 66 9.73 11.77 0.66
CA LEU A 66 9.73 10.33 0.78
C LEU A 66 9.49 9.94 2.23
N THR A 67 8.51 9.07 2.45
CA THR A 67 8.30 8.50 3.78
C THR A 67 9.40 7.48 4.07
N ALA A 68 9.76 7.29 5.34
CA ALA A 68 10.75 6.30 5.75
C ALA A 68 10.46 4.88 5.22
N LYS A 69 9.18 4.58 4.96
CA LYS A 69 8.72 3.29 4.43
C LYS A 69 8.99 3.14 2.93
N GLU A 70 8.80 4.19 2.15
CA GLU A 70 9.13 4.19 0.71
C GLU A 70 10.64 4.12 0.51
N THR A 71 11.39 4.88 1.30
CA THR A 71 12.86 4.80 1.31
C THR A 71 13.33 3.38 1.64
N LYS A 72 12.67 2.69 2.57
CA LYS A 72 12.96 1.29 2.90
C LYS A 72 12.66 0.34 1.73
N GLN A 73 11.55 0.54 1.00
CA GLN A 73 11.24 -0.27 -0.18
C GLN A 73 12.28 -0.04 -1.28
N ILE A 74 12.60 1.22 -1.60
CA ILE A 74 13.64 1.57 -2.58
C ILE A 74 14.98 0.91 -2.21
N LEU A 75 15.40 1.03 -0.96
CA LEU A 75 16.64 0.42 -0.48
C LEU A 75 16.61 -1.10 -0.61
N THR A 76 15.50 -1.75 -0.26
CA THR A 76 15.36 -3.22 -0.35
C THR A 76 15.47 -3.68 -1.79
N THR A 77 14.82 -2.97 -2.72
CA THR A 77 14.86 -3.27 -4.16
C THR A 77 16.28 -3.09 -4.72
N LEU A 78 16.97 -2.01 -4.37
CA LEU A 78 18.37 -1.79 -4.78
C LEU A 78 19.33 -2.85 -4.23
N LEU A 79 19.11 -3.33 -3.00
CA LEU A 79 19.91 -4.40 -2.41
C LEU A 79 19.68 -5.77 -3.05
N LYS A 80 18.46 -6.03 -3.55
CA LYS A 80 18.12 -7.28 -4.24
C LYS A 80 18.82 -7.37 -5.60
N GLU A 81 18.83 -6.27 -6.34
CA GLU A 81 19.46 -6.19 -7.67
C GLU A 81 21.00 -6.24 -7.61
N ASN A 82 21.63 -5.59 -6.62
CA ASN A 82 23.09 -5.71 -6.44
C ASN A 82 23.59 -7.10 -6.01
N LYS A 83 22.68 -8.01 -5.61
CA LYS A 83 23.00 -9.38 -5.22
C LYS A 83 22.74 -10.39 -6.33
N SER A 84 22.10 -9.98 -7.41
CA SER A 84 21.81 -10.82 -8.59
C SER A 84 22.90 -10.64 -9.64
#